data_AF-A0A6J4MPS1-F1
#
_entry.id   AF-A0A6J4MPS1-F1
#
_cell.length_a   1.000
_cell.length_b   1.000
_cell.length_c   1.000
_cell.angle_alpha   90.00
_cell.angle_beta   90.00
_cell.angle_gamma   90.00
#
_symmetry.space_group_name_H-M   'P 1'
#
loop_
_entity.id
_entity.type
_entity.pdbx_description
1 polymer ?
#
loop_
_entity_poly.entity_id
_entity_poly.type
_entity_poly.pdbx_seq_one_letter_code
_entity_poly.pdbx_strand_id
1 'polypeptide(L)'
;MIWPFKPRFQKQIARIEINGAIAGATRKRVLEALKTVEERRFPALLLRIDSPGGTVGDSQEIYEALKKLQRKTKIVASFGNISASGGVYIGMGAEHIVANPGTITGSIGVIL
;
A
#
# COMPACT_ATOMS: atom_id res chain seq x y z
N MET A 1 -1.64 43.47 -3.57
CA MET A 1 -0.42 43.04 -4.28
C MET A 1 -0.68 41.63 -4.81
N ILE A 2 -0.98 41.50 -6.11
CA ILE A 2 -1.41 40.23 -6.72
C ILE A 2 -0.16 39.56 -7.27
N TRP A 3 0.29 38.49 -6.62
CA TRP A 3 1.48 37.73 -7.01
C TRP A 3 1.18 36.89 -8.26
N PRO A 4 1.89 37.04 -9.40
CA PRO A 4 1.43 36.55 -10.70
C PRO A 4 1.63 35.05 -10.93
N PHE A 5 2.20 34.30 -9.98
CA PHE A 5 2.44 32.87 -10.13
C PHE A 5 1.97 32.11 -8.88
N LYS A 6 0.78 31.51 -8.95
CA LYS A 6 0.47 30.37 -8.07
C LYS A 6 1.30 29.18 -8.57
N PRO A 7 2.12 28.53 -7.73
CA PRO A 7 2.84 27.34 -8.15
C PRO A 7 1.82 26.32 -8.66
N ARG A 8 2.04 25.86 -9.90
CA ARG A 8 1.16 24.92 -10.58
C ARG A 8 1.34 23.57 -9.90
N PHE A 9 0.58 23.31 -8.84
CA PHE A 9 0.61 22.05 -8.11
C PHE A 9 0.11 20.94 -9.06
N GLN A 10 1.04 20.22 -9.68
CA GLN A 10 0.69 19.07 -10.50
C GLN A 10 0.23 17.97 -9.55
N LYS A 11 -1.02 17.51 -9.72
CA LYS A 11 -1.54 16.39 -8.94
C LYS A 11 -0.69 15.15 -9.25
N GLN A 12 0.03 14.66 -8.25
CA GLN A 12 0.83 13.44 -8.32
C GLN A 12 0.08 12.30 -7.61
N ILE A 13 0.30 11.07 -8.02
CA ILE A 13 -0.19 9.87 -7.33
C ILE A 13 1.02 9.22 -6.67
N ALA A 14 0.91 8.87 -5.38
CA ALA A 14 1.95 8.12 -4.70
C ALA A 14 1.96 6.67 -5.18
N ARG A 15 3.14 6.06 -5.30
CA ARG A 15 3.30 4.63 -5.56
C ARG A 15 4.20 4.03 -4.49
N ILE A 16 3.71 3.01 -3.80
CA ILE A 16 4.50 2.22 -2.84
C ILE A 16 4.54 0.79 -3.35
N GLU A 17 5.74 0.23 -3.44
CA GLU A 17 5.96 -1.16 -3.82
C GLU A 17 6.34 -2.01 -2.63
N ILE A 18 5.75 -3.20 -2.54
CA ILE A 18 6.02 -4.21 -1.52
C ILE A 18 6.39 -5.49 -2.26
N ASN A 19 7.69 -5.76 -2.34
CA ASN A 19 8.24 -6.90 -3.05
C ASN A 19 8.87 -7.88 -2.05
N GLY A 20 8.63 -9.17 -2.23
CA GLY A 20 9.17 -10.23 -1.37
C GLY A 20 8.46 -10.35 -0.02
N ALA A 21 9.13 -10.97 0.95
CA ALA A 21 8.53 -11.29 2.24
C ALA A 21 8.19 -10.06 3.09
N ILE A 22 7.06 -10.12 3.79
CA ILE A 22 6.61 -9.09 4.73
C ILE A 22 7.18 -9.42 6.11
N ALA A 23 8.22 -8.68 6.49
CA ALA A 23 8.87 -8.77 7.79
C ALA A 23 9.18 -7.36 8.33
N GLY A 24 9.82 -7.28 9.51
CA GLY A 24 10.07 -6.01 10.21
C GLY A 24 10.73 -4.90 9.37
N ALA A 25 11.66 -5.22 8.47
CA ALA A 25 12.27 -4.23 7.57
C ALA A 25 11.26 -3.68 6.55
N THR A 26 10.47 -4.57 5.93
CA THR A 26 9.40 -4.20 5.00
C THR A 26 8.35 -3.35 5.71
N ARG A 27 7.92 -3.74 6.91
CA ARG A 27 6.98 -2.97 7.72
C ARG A 27 7.49 -1.55 7.97
N LYS A 28 8.69 -1.39 8.53
CA LYS A 28 9.26 -0.07 8.85
C LYS A 28 9.25 0.85 7.63
N ARG A 29 9.76 0.36 6.50
CA ARG A 29 9.81 1.11 5.23
C ARG A 29 8.41 1.52 4.75
N VAL A 30 7.44 0.60 4.80
CA VAL A 30 6.07 0.86 4.33
C VAL A 30 5.39 1.89 5.24
N LEU A 31 5.51 1.77 6.56
CA LEU A 31 4.90 2.71 7.50
C LEU A 31 5.47 4.14 7.33
N GLU A 32 6.78 4.27 7.11
CA GLU A 32 7.41 5.56 6.83
C GLU A 32 6.94 6.17 5.49
N ALA A 33 6.81 5.33 4.46
CA ALA A 33 6.27 5.76 3.18
C ALA A 33 4.81 6.22 3.29
N LEU A 34 3.96 5.50 4.03
CA LEU A 34 2.56 5.89 4.27
C LEU A 34 2.45 7.23 5.00
N LYS A 35 3.34 7.48 5.98
CA LYS A 35 3.43 8.79 6.65
C LYS A 35 3.78 9.91 5.67
N THR A 36 4.75 9.67 4.78
CA THR A 36 5.12 10.63 3.73
C THR A 36 3.94 10.89 2.78
N VAL A 37 3.14 9.86 2.48
CA VAL A 37 1.94 10.01 1.65
C VAL A 37 0.92 10.94 2.30
N GLU A 38 0.68 10.79 3.59
CA GLU A 38 -0.22 11.65 4.36
C GLU A 38 0.30 13.10 4.45
N GLU A 39 1.58 13.28 4.77
CA GLU A 39 2.21 14.60 4.96
C GLU A 39 2.23 15.42 3.67
N ARG A 40 2.55 14.78 2.54
CA ARG A 40 2.55 15.43 1.23
C ARG A 40 1.15 15.58 0.63
N ARG A 41 0.11 15.07 1.32
CA ARG A 41 -1.31 15.16 0.94
C ARG A 41 -1.55 14.68 -0.50
N PHE A 42 -0.97 13.53 -0.85
CA PHE A 42 -1.25 12.95 -2.16
C PHE A 42 -2.75 12.62 -2.27
N PRO A 43 -3.39 12.92 -3.40
CA PRO A 43 -4.80 12.61 -3.62
C PRO A 43 -5.09 11.10 -3.67
N ALA A 44 -4.09 10.29 -4.05
CA ALA A 44 -4.22 8.84 -4.15
C ALA A 44 -2.88 8.10 -3.95
N LEU A 45 -2.98 6.83 -3.57
CA LEU A 45 -1.90 5.86 -3.44
C LEU A 45 -2.20 4.63 -4.29
N LEU A 46 -1.26 4.29 -5.18
CA LEU A 46 -1.16 2.99 -5.81
C LEU A 46 -0.26 2.09 -4.97
N LEU A 47 -0.84 1.09 -4.31
CA LEU A 47 -0.12 0.09 -3.52
C LEU A 47 0.17 -1.14 -4.38
N ARG A 48 1.40 -1.25 -4.88
CA ARG A 48 1.83 -2.41 -5.68
C ARG A 48 2.37 -3.50 -4.77
N ILE A 49 1.78 -4.68 -4.82
CA ILE A 49 2.15 -5.82 -3.97
C ILE A 49 2.64 -6.95 -4.86
N ASP A 50 3.84 -7.45 -4.61
CA ASP A 50 4.39 -8.66 -5.21
C ASP A 50 5.06 -9.50 -4.11
N SER A 51 4.24 -10.19 -3.31
CA SER A 51 4.64 -10.82 -2.05
C SER A 51 3.99 -12.19 -1.84
N PRO A 52 4.76 -13.20 -1.38
CA PRO A 52 4.21 -14.48 -0.92
C PRO A 52 3.53 -14.38 0.47
N GLY A 53 3.62 -13.23 1.15
CA GLY A 53 3.17 -13.05 2.53
C GLY A 53 4.33 -12.84 3.48
N GLY A 54 4.12 -13.16 4.76
CA GLY A 54 5.10 -12.94 5.81
C GLY A 54 4.50 -13.05 7.20
N THR A 55 5.05 -12.33 8.17
CA THR A 55 4.57 -12.44 9.56
C THR A 55 3.20 -11.77 9.72
N VAL A 56 2.36 -12.32 10.60
CA VAL A 56 1.02 -11.80 10.89
C VAL A 56 1.12 -10.39 11.51
N GLY A 57 2.02 -10.20 12.48
CA GLY A 57 2.20 -8.92 13.16
C GLY A 57 2.61 -7.80 12.20
N ASP A 58 3.59 -8.07 11.32
CA ASP A 58 4.03 -7.05 10.36
C ASP A 58 2.94 -6.71 9.33
N SER A 59 2.16 -7.70 8.91
CA SER A 59 1.04 -7.50 7.99
C SER A 59 -0.10 -6.70 8.65
N GLN A 60 -0.44 -6.98 9.91
CA GLN A 60 -1.49 -6.28 10.64
C GLN A 60 -1.16 -4.79 10.82
N GLU A 61 0.06 -4.46 11.22
CA GLU A 61 0.46 -3.05 11.40
C GLU A 61 0.37 -2.25 10.08
N ILE A 62 0.77 -2.85 8.96
CA ILE A 62 0.63 -2.23 7.65
C ILE A 62 -0.85 -2.06 7.29
N TYR A 63 -1.67 -3.09 7.51
CA TYR A 63 -3.11 -3.05 7.24
C TYR A 63 -3.80 -1.91 8.01
N GLU A 64 -3.54 -1.78 9.31
CA GLU A 64 -4.12 -0.72 10.14
C GLU A 64 -3.71 0.68 9.65
N ALA A 65 -2.44 0.86 9.30
CA ALA A 65 -1.93 2.12 8.76
C ALA A 65 -2.61 2.48 7.42
N LEU A 66 -2.80 1.51 6.54
CA LEU A 66 -3.54 1.70 5.28
C LEU A 66 -4.99 2.09 5.54
N LYS A 67 -5.69 1.41 6.45
CA LYS A 67 -7.09 1.75 6.82
C LYS A 67 -7.22 3.15 7.42
N LYS A 68 -6.23 3.61 8.18
CA LYS A 68 -6.19 4.99 8.69
C LYS A 68 -5.99 6.00 7.55
N LEU A 69 -5.02 5.73 6.66
CA LEU A 69 -4.70 6.60 5.52
C LEU A 69 -5.88 6.71 4.53
N GLN A 70 -6.60 5.61 4.31
CA GLN A 70 -7.77 5.52 3.42
C GLN A 70 -8.85 6.57 3.73
N ARG A 71 -8.94 7.04 4.98
CA ARG A 71 -9.90 8.10 5.37
C ARG A 71 -9.65 9.45 4.68
N LYS A 72 -8.45 9.66 4.15
CA LYS A 72 -8.01 10.94 3.55
C LYS A 72 -7.44 10.78 2.14
N THR A 73 -6.90 9.60 1.82
CA THR A 73 -6.20 9.30 0.56
C THR A 73 -6.88 8.11 -0.10
N LYS A 74 -7.18 8.21 -1.40
CA LYS A 74 -7.74 7.06 -2.13
C LYS A 74 -6.68 5.98 -2.31
N ILE A 75 -6.98 4.72 -2.00
CA ILE A 75 -6.00 3.64 -2.09
C ILE A 75 -6.48 2.54 -3.03
N VAL A 76 -5.70 2.28 -4.07
CA VAL A 76 -5.89 1.13 -4.96
C VAL A 76 -4.71 0.18 -4.80
N ALA A 77 -4.97 -1.06 -4.44
CA ALA A 77 -3.98 -2.12 -4.45
C ALA A 77 -3.92 -2.75 -5.85
N SER A 78 -2.70 -2.99 -6.32
CA SER A 78 -2.42 -3.70 -7.55
C SER A 78 -1.58 -4.92 -7.22
N PHE A 79 -2.15 -6.11 -7.42
CA PHE A 79 -1.45 -7.37 -7.19
C PHE A 79 -0.53 -7.70 -8.37
N GLY A 80 0.67 -8.16 -8.02
CA GLY A 80 1.76 -8.48 -8.93
C GLY A 80 1.71 -9.90 -9.46
N ASN A 81 2.89 -10.51 -9.59
CA ASN A 81 2.96 -11.93 -9.98
C ASN A 81 2.43 -12.80 -8.84
N ILE A 82 2.81 -12.49 -7.60
CA ILE A 82 2.30 -13.15 -6.39
C ILE A 82 1.78 -12.12 -5.38
N SER A 83 0.63 -12.36 -4.78
CA SER A 83 0.06 -11.54 -3.70
C SER A 83 -0.78 -12.44 -2.82
N ALA A 84 -0.11 -13.23 -1.99
CA ALA A 84 -0.70 -14.32 -1.21
C ALA A 84 -0.54 -14.07 0.30
N SER A 85 -1.36 -14.73 1.13
CA SER A 85 -1.27 -14.69 2.61
C SER A 85 -1.20 -13.26 3.15
N GLY A 86 -0.11 -12.85 3.81
CA GLY A 86 0.11 -11.47 4.27
C GLY A 86 0.00 -10.40 3.17
N GLY A 87 0.30 -10.74 1.91
CA GLY A 87 0.10 -9.87 0.75
C GLY A 87 -1.38 -9.58 0.49
N VAL A 88 -2.25 -10.57 0.62
CA VAL A 88 -3.71 -10.39 0.58
C VAL A 88 -4.16 -9.55 1.76
N TYR A 89 -3.65 -9.86 2.95
CA TYR A 89 -3.98 -9.15 4.19
C TYR A 89 -3.76 -7.65 4.04
N ILE A 90 -2.55 -7.21 3.69
CA ILE A 90 -2.29 -5.78 3.50
C ILE A 90 -3.08 -5.19 2.33
N GLY A 91 -3.34 -5.99 1.28
CA GLY A 91 -4.19 -5.61 0.15
C GLY A 91 -5.61 -5.23 0.56
N MET A 92 -6.18 -5.91 1.57
CA MET A 92 -7.49 -5.58 2.15
C MET A 92 -7.52 -4.20 2.85
N GLY A 93 -6.37 -3.57 3.05
CA GLY A 93 -6.26 -2.19 3.53
C GLY A 93 -6.65 -1.14 2.46
N ALA A 94 -6.77 -1.53 1.18
CA ALA A 94 -7.16 -0.66 0.07
C ALA A 94 -8.68 -0.62 -0.16
N GLU A 95 -9.17 0.37 -0.94
CA GLU A 95 -10.59 0.44 -1.33
C GLU A 95 -10.91 -0.51 -2.49
N HIS A 96 -9.96 -0.61 -3.42
CA HIS A 96 -10.05 -1.47 -4.58
C HIS A 96 -8.79 -2.29 -4.73
N ILE A 97 -8.97 -3.52 -5.20
CA ILE A 97 -7.89 -4.45 -5.48
C ILE A 97 -8.04 -4.87 -6.94
N VAL A 98 -6.96 -4.74 -7.69
CA VAL A 98 -6.89 -5.18 -9.09
C VAL A 98 -5.80 -6.22 -9.22
N ALA A 99 -6.10 -7.32 -9.88
CA ALA A 99 -5.17 -8.42 -10.13
C ALA A 99 -5.25 -8.85 -11.60
N ASN A 100 -4.15 -9.36 -12.14
CA ASN A 100 -4.17 -10.00 -13.45
C ASN A 100 -4.77 -11.40 -13.32
N PRO A 101 -5.35 -11.97 -14.41
CA PRO A 101 -5.86 -13.35 -14.37
C PRO A 101 -4.81 -14.40 -13.96
N GLY A 102 -3.53 -14.14 -14.24
CA GLY A 102 -2.41 -15.01 -13.86
C GLY A 102 -1.77 -14.69 -12.51
N THR A 103 -2.26 -13.71 -11.75
CA THR A 103 -1.73 -13.39 -10.42
C THR A 103 -1.98 -14.56 -9.47
N ILE A 104 -0.91 -15.06 -8.82
CA ILE A 104 -1.03 -16.03 -7.74
C ILE A 104 -1.45 -15.29 -6.47
N THR A 105 -2.70 -15.45 -6.04
CA THR A 105 -3.24 -14.78 -4.84
C THR A 105 -4.03 -15.75 -3.95
N GLY A 106 -4.67 -15.27 -2.90
CA GLY A 106 -5.32 -16.08 -1.89
C GLY A 106 -4.32 -16.58 -0.85
N SER A 107 -4.26 -17.90 -0.62
CA SER A 107 -3.49 -18.49 0.49
C SER A 107 -3.86 -17.87 1.85
N ILE A 108 -5.16 -17.68 2.09
CA ILE A 108 -5.70 -17.14 3.34
C ILE A 108 -5.62 -18.23 4.40
N GLY A 109 -4.61 -18.15 5.25
CA GLY A 109 -4.30 -19.13 6.28
C GLY A 109 -3.05 -18.73 7.06
N VAL A 110 -2.78 -19.45 8.15
CA VAL A 110 -1.65 -19.20 9.06
C VAL A 110 -0.91 -20.52 9.29
N ILE A 111 0.42 -20.45 9.31
CA ILE A 111 1.32 -21.54 9.72
C ILE A 111 2.19 -21.04 10.88
N LEU A 112 2.52 -21.91 11.83
CA LEU A 112 3.27 -21.62 13.06
C LEU A 112 4.67 -22.23 13.02
#